data_AF-A0A059SV27-F1
#
_entry.id   AF-A0A059SV27-F1
#
_cell.length_a   1.000
_cell.length_b   1.000
_cell.length_c   1.000
_cell.angle_alpha   90.00
_cell.angle_beta   90.00
_cell.angle_gamma   90.00
#
_symmetry.space_group_name_H-M   'P 1'
#
loop_
_entity.id
_entity.type
_entity.pdbx_description
1 polymer ?
#
loop_
_entity_poly.entity_id
_entity_poly.type
_entity_poly.pdbx_seq_one_letter_code
_entity_poly.pdbx_strand_id
1 'polypeptide(L)' 'MCPICKESLNSQYRDVLYKLEIHHIIPVVSGGTNVLKNMTLLHKTCHRDRAALENSNVKMDEPYEG' A
#
# COMPACT_ATOMS: atom_id res chain seq x y z
N MET A 1 -11.08 -6.93 6.32
CA MET A 1 -11.61 -5.92 5.38
C MET A 1 -10.46 -5.04 4.91
N CYS A 2 -10.52 -4.52 3.69
CA CYS A 2 -9.52 -3.61 3.15
C CYS A 2 -9.65 -2.24 3.85
N PRO A 3 -8.57 -1.68 4.41
CA PRO A 3 -8.63 -0.40 5.13
C PRO A 3 -8.90 0.80 4.22
N ILE A 4 -8.67 0.69 2.90
CA ILE A 4 -8.87 1.76 1.92
C ILE A 4 -10.33 1.82 1.45
N CYS A 5 -10.80 0.79 0.74
CA CYS A 5 -12.16 0.78 0.17
C CYS A 5 -13.24 0.21 1.09
N LYS A 6 -12.87 -0.32 2.27
CA LYS A 6 -13.76 -0.99 3.23
C LYS A 6 -14.43 -2.27 2.71
N GLU A 7 -14.10 -2.74 1.52
CA GLU A 7 -14.62 -4.01 1.01
C GLU A 7 -13.93 -5.24 1.63
N SER A 8 -14.52 -6.42 1.43
CA SER A 8 -13.94 -7.68 1.90
C SER A 8 -12.62 -7.99 1.18
N LEU A 9 -11.65 -8.53 1.92
CA LEU A 9 -10.41 -9.07 1.36
C LEU A 9 -10.61 -10.52 0.85
N ASN A 10 -11.77 -11.13 1.10
CA ASN A 10 -12.09 -12.45 0.58
C ASN A 10 -12.44 -12.36 -0.92
N SER A 11 -11.51 -12.77 -1.77
CA SER A 11 -11.86 -13.26 -3.11
C SER A 11 -12.40 -14.69 -2.95
N GLN A 12 -13.64 -14.94 -3.38
CA GLN A 12 -14.30 -16.25 -3.19
C GLN A 12 -13.62 -17.43 -3.93
N TYR A 13 -12.57 -17.21 -4.71
CA TYR A 13 -11.85 -18.26 -5.44
C TYR A 13 -10.34 -18.00 -5.48
N ARG A 14 -9.56 -19.01 -5.90
CA ARG A 14 -8.08 -19.15 -6.13
C ARG A 14 -7.29 -17.88 -6.48
N ASP A 15 -7.95 -16.81 -6.89
CA ASP A 15 -7.40 -15.50 -7.25
C ASP A 15 -7.07 -14.60 -6.05
N VAL A 16 -7.24 -15.06 -4.81
CA VAL A 16 -6.89 -14.28 -3.59
C VAL A 16 -5.44 -13.77 -3.66
N LEU A 17 -4.49 -14.60 -4.09
CA LEU A 17 -3.08 -14.23 -4.21
C LEU A 17 -2.81 -13.21 -5.33
N TYR A 18 -3.64 -13.17 -6.38
CA TYR A 18 -3.46 -12.23 -7.49
C TYR A 18 -4.09 -10.86 -7.23
N LYS A 19 -5.00 -10.77 -6.26
CA LYS A 19 -5.77 -9.55 -5.97
C LYS A 19 -5.35 -8.83 -4.71
N LEU A 20 -4.49 -9.44 -3.88
CA LEU A 20 -4.05 -8.86 -2.61
C LEU A 20 -2.54 -8.63 -2.56
N GLU A 21 -2.12 -7.58 -1.86
CA GLU A 21 -0.72 -7.26 -1.62
C GLU A 21 -0.51 -6.87 -0.14
N ILE A 22 0.67 -7.19 0.38
CA ILE A 22 1.09 -6.77 1.73
C ILE A 22 1.67 -5.37 1.64
N HIS A 23 1.22 -4.50 2.53
CA HIS A 23 1.65 -3.11 2.61
C HIS A 23 2.15 -2.79 4.03
N HIS A 24 3.26 -2.05 4.14
CA HIS A 24 3.74 -1.55 5.43
C HIS A 24 2.90 -0.35 5.88
N ILE A 25 2.31 -0.41 7.07
CA ILE A 25 1.47 0.68 7.61
C ILE A 25 2.31 1.95 7.75
N ILE A 26 3.49 1.83 8.35
CA ILE A 26 4.57 2.83 8.34
C ILE A 26 5.60 2.38 7.30
N PRO A 27 5.88 3.17 6.25
CA PRO A 27 6.88 2.83 5.24
C PRO A 27 8.27 2.62 5.84
N VAL A 28 9.03 1.67 5.29
CA VAL A 28 10.42 1.40 5.73
C VAL A 28 11.30 2.64 5.59
N VAL A 29 11.14 3.40 4.49
CA VAL A 29 11.85 4.66 4.25
C VAL A 29 11.57 5.74 5.30
N SER A 30 10.46 5.61 6.04
CA SER A 30 10.05 6.52 7.13
C SER A 30 10.31 5.93 8.51
N GLY A 31 11.14 4.88 8.62
CA GLY A 31 11.48 4.23 9.89
C GLY A 31 10.55 3.06 10.29
N GLY A 32 9.69 2.60 9.38
CA GLY A 32 8.86 1.41 9.59
C GLY A 32 9.67 0.12 9.71
N THR A 33 9.14 -0.85 10.47
CA THR A 33 9.79 -2.16 10.69
C THR A 33 9.13 -3.28 9.89
N ASN A 34 9.91 -4.30 9.52
CA ASN A 34 9.43 -5.45 8.76
C ASN A 34 8.85 -6.55 9.68
N VAL A 35 7.85 -6.18 10.49
CA VAL A 35 7.16 -7.10 11.42
C VAL A 35 5.67 -7.13 11.12
N LEU A 36 5.01 -8.26 11.40
CA LEU A 36 3.57 -8.45 11.11
C LEU A 36 2.69 -7.33 11.68
N LYS A 37 3.04 -6.77 12.84
CA LYS A 37 2.32 -5.65 13.47
C LYS A 37 2.33 -4.36 12.63
N ASN A 38 3.34 -4.18 11.77
CA ASN A 38 3.46 -3.04 10.87
C ASN A 38 3.02 -3.38 9.43
N MET A 39 2.30 -4.49 9.24
CA MET A 39 1.84 -4.93 7.92
C MET A 39 0.32 -4.97 7.85
N THR A 40 -0.22 -4.70 6.67
CA THR A 40 -1.66 -4.85 6.39
C THR A 40 -1.87 -5.40 4.99
N LEU A 41 -3.01 -6.09 4.79
CA LEU A 41 -3.42 -6.61 3.48
C LEU A 41 -4.32 -5.59 2.79
N LEU A 42 -3.96 -5.25 1.55
CA LEU A 42 -4.72 -4.38 0.67
C LEU A 42 -5.11 -5.14 -0.60
N HIS A 43 -6.18 -4.70 -1.26
CA HIS A 43 -6.35 -5.03 -2.67
C HIS A 43 -5.23 -4.38 -3.48
N LYS A 44 -4.77 -5.06 -4.53
CA LYS A 44 -3.72 -4.57 -5.43
C LYS A 44 -4.05 -3.21 -6.06
N THR A 45 -5.33 -2.98 -6.38
CA THR A 45 -5.82 -1.69 -6.88
C THR A 45 -5.66 -0.61 -5.82
N CYS A 46 -6.21 -0.84 -4.62
CA CYS A 46 -6.08 0.11 -3.50
C CYS A 46 -4.62 0.38 -3.11
N HIS A 47 -3.74 -0.60 -3.26
CA HIS A 47 -2.31 -0.43 -3.00
C HIS A 47 -1.67 0.54 -3.99
N ARG A 48 -2.01 0.43 -5.29
CA ARG A 48 -1.56 1.37 -6.34
C ARG A 48 -2.10 2.78 -6.12
N ASP A 49 -3.39 2.90 -5.79
CA ASP A 49 -4.03 4.21 -5.56
C ASP A 49 -3.37 4.94 -4.39
N ARG A 50 -3.02 4.22 -3.32
CA ARG A 50 -2.30 4.77 -2.19
C ARG A 50 -0.89 5.26 -2.56
N ALA A 51 -0.14 4.48 -3.33
CA ALA A 51 1.18 4.90 -3.80
C ALA A 51 1.11 6.17 -4.68
N ALA A 52 0.08 6.27 -5.53
CA ALA A 52 -0.16 7.47 -6.33
C ALA A 52 -0.51 8.68 -5.45
N LEU A 53 -1.33 8.51 -4.41
CA LEU A 53 -1.67 9.55 -3.45
C LEU A 53 -0.43 10.02 -2.66
N GLU A 54 0.39 9.09 -2.17
CA GLU A 54 1.64 9.40 -1.47
C GLU A 54 2.57 10.23 -2.38
N ASN A 55 2.70 9.87 -3.65
CA ASN A 55 3.47 10.63 -4.63
C ASN A 55 2.85 11.99 -4.97
N SER A 56 1.53 12.12 -5.04
CA SER A 56 0.85 13.40 -5.30
C SER A 56 1.01 14.41 -4.17
N ASN A 57 1.24 13.92 -2.95
CA ASN A 57 1.49 14.74 -1.76
C ASN A 57 2.98 15.09 -1.57
N VAL A 58 3.86 14.54 -2.41
CA VAL A 58 5.23 15.04 -2.53
C VAL A 58 5.14 16.38 -3.25
N LYS A 59 5.22 17.48 -2.50
CA LYS A 59 5.64 18.75 -3.09
C LYS A 59 7.01 18.47 -3.71
N MET A 60 7.12 18.64 -5.03
CA MET A 60 8.42 18.66 -5.69
C MET A 60 9.20 19.85 -5.15
N ASP A 61 9.85 19.68 -4.01
CA ASP A 61 10.92 20.56 -3.59
C ASP A 61 12.19 20.07 -4.29
N GLU A 62 12.55 20.85 -5.30
CA GLU A 62 13.80 20.88 -6.08
C GLU A 62 14.02 19.85 -7.21
N PRO A 63 14.53 20.31 -8.37
CA PRO A 63 14.91 19.44 -9.47
C PRO A 63 16.18 18.67 -9.12
N TYR A 64 16.12 17.34 -9.22
CA TYR A 64 17.31 16.49 -9.23
C TYR A 64 18.09 16.76 -10.52
N GLU A 65 19.25 17.40 -10.41
CA GLU A 65 20.30 17.31 -11.44
C GLU A 65 21.17 16.08 -11.14
N GLY A 66 21.20 15.15 -12.10
CA GLY A 66 22.06 13.97 -12.11
C GLY A 66 22.22 13.47 -13.53
#